data_AF-A0A730W4Y1-F1
#
_entry.id   AF-A0A730W4Y1-F1
#
_cell.length_a   1.000
_cell.length_b   1.000
_cell.length_c   1.000
_cell.angle_alpha   90.00
_cell.angle_beta   90.00
_cell.angle_gamma   90.00
#
_symmetry.space_group_name_H-M   'P 1'
#
loop_
_entity.id
_entity.type
_entity.pdbx_description
1 polymer ?
#
loop_
_entity_poly.entity_id
_entity_poly.type
_entity_poly.pdbx_seq_one_letter_code
_entity_poly.pdbx_strand_id
1 'polypeptide(L)'
;MKLLNTYEDKEEAELAYMKIKGEKRLASERDDTQTIYNLFGEPTWANFYKLNMFNLCELECIIRTRSNNEIYDIQRHEEIIKTLKYVSSSFDLSIPEHWL
;
A
#
# COMPACT_ATOMS: atom_id res chain seq x y z
N MET A 1 -0.14 1.53 -15.57
CA MET A 1 -0.72 0.94 -14.32
C MET A 1 -0.21 -0.48 -14.01
N LYS A 2 -0.16 -0.87 -12.71
CA LYS A 2 0.10 -2.25 -12.21
C LYS A 2 -1.12 -2.73 -11.40
N LEU A 3 -1.28 -4.04 -11.18
CA LEU A 3 -2.29 -4.57 -10.24
C LEU A 3 -1.88 -4.17 -8.82
N LEU A 4 -2.72 -3.41 -8.13
CA LEU A 4 -2.44 -2.94 -6.77
C LEU A 4 -3.06 -3.87 -5.72
N ASN A 5 -4.30 -4.28 -5.92
CA ASN A 5 -4.98 -5.23 -5.03
C ASN A 5 -6.14 -5.94 -5.76
N THR A 6 -6.60 -7.04 -5.19
CA THR A 6 -7.77 -7.80 -5.63
C THR A 6 -8.77 -7.87 -4.48
N TYR A 7 -10.04 -7.61 -4.78
CA TYR A 7 -11.14 -7.61 -3.82
C TYR A 7 -12.18 -8.66 -4.21
N GLU A 8 -12.83 -9.27 -3.23
CA GLU A 8 -13.98 -10.15 -3.44
C GLU A 8 -15.31 -9.38 -3.33
N ASP A 9 -15.31 -8.27 -2.60
CA ASP A 9 -16.47 -7.39 -2.45
C ASP A 9 -16.40 -6.19 -3.41
N LYS A 10 -17.53 -5.91 -4.06
CA LYS A 10 -17.62 -4.84 -5.05
C LYS A 10 -17.55 -3.46 -4.42
N GLU A 11 -18.24 -3.26 -3.30
CA GLU A 11 -18.33 -1.96 -2.65
C GLU A 11 -16.96 -1.56 -2.08
N GLU A 12 -16.25 -2.51 -1.47
CA GLU A 12 -14.88 -2.32 -1.01
C GLU A 12 -13.95 -1.94 -2.16
N ALA A 13 -14.05 -2.64 -3.30
CA ALA A 13 -13.25 -2.37 -4.48
C ALA A 13 -13.51 -0.98 -5.07
N GLU A 14 -14.78 -0.56 -5.12
CA GLU A 14 -15.19 0.78 -5.57
C GLU A 14 -14.70 1.88 -4.62
N LEU A 15 -14.79 1.66 -3.30
CA LEU A 15 -14.26 2.58 -2.29
C LEU A 15 -12.74 2.70 -2.42
N ALA A 16 -12.03 1.60 -2.59
CA ALA A 16 -10.59 1.57 -2.83
C ALA A 16 -10.21 2.33 -4.11
N TYR A 17 -10.96 2.10 -5.20
CA TYR A 17 -10.80 2.81 -6.47
C TYR A 17 -10.95 4.32 -6.28
N MET A 18 -11.92 4.80 -5.50
CA MET A 18 -12.14 6.24 -5.28
C MET A 18 -11.02 6.91 -4.47
N LYS A 19 -10.36 6.18 -3.56
CA LYS A 19 -9.28 6.71 -2.72
C LYS A 19 -8.02 7.03 -3.53
N ILE A 20 -7.64 6.18 -4.48
CA ILE A 20 -6.37 6.33 -5.22
C ILE A 20 -6.44 7.41 -6.31
N LYS A 21 -5.27 7.96 -6.67
CA LYS A 21 -5.09 9.03 -7.67
C LYS A 21 -4.18 8.55 -8.82
N GLY A 22 -4.19 9.30 -9.93
CA GLY A 22 -3.45 8.96 -11.14
C GLY A 22 -4.24 8.04 -12.08
N GLU A 23 -3.54 7.46 -13.06
CA GLU A 23 -4.09 6.45 -13.95
C GLU A 23 -4.56 5.22 -13.15
N LYS A 24 -5.85 4.86 -13.28
CA LYS A 24 -6.46 3.77 -12.52
C LYS A 24 -7.62 3.10 -13.27
N ARG A 25 -7.81 1.80 -13.00
CA ARG A 25 -8.87 0.98 -13.58
C ARG A 25 -9.32 -0.07 -12.58
N LEU A 26 -10.63 -0.23 -12.43
CA LEU A 26 -11.24 -1.34 -11.71
C LEU A 26 -11.83 -2.31 -12.74
N ALA A 27 -11.44 -3.58 -12.70
CA ALA A 27 -11.92 -4.61 -13.61
C ALA A 27 -12.48 -5.79 -12.81
N SER A 28 -13.68 -6.26 -13.18
CA SER A 28 -14.24 -7.50 -12.62
C SER A 28 -13.78 -8.70 -13.44
N GLU A 29 -13.43 -9.79 -12.77
CA GLU A 29 -13.02 -11.06 -13.37
C GLU A 29 -13.77 -12.21 -12.68
N ARG A 30 -14.09 -13.26 -13.44
CA ARG A 30 -14.64 -14.51 -12.90
C ARG A 30 -13.46 -15.39 -12.51
N ASP A 31 -13.26 -15.60 -11.23
CA ASP A 31 -12.31 -16.57 -10.70
C ASP A 31 -13.12 -17.77 -10.19
N ASP A 32 -13.14 -18.83 -11.01
CA ASP A 32 -14.00 -20.00 -10.86
C ASP A 32 -15.49 -19.63 -10.69
N THR A 33 -16.04 -19.80 -9.48
CA THR A 33 -17.45 -19.48 -9.18
C THR A 33 -17.65 -18.06 -8.63
N GLN A 34 -16.57 -17.36 -8.28
CA GLN A 34 -16.61 -16.05 -7.63
C GLN A 34 -16.30 -14.93 -8.62
N THR A 35 -16.78 -13.72 -8.32
CA THR A 35 -16.40 -12.51 -9.06
C THR A 35 -15.43 -11.73 -8.20
N ILE A 36 -14.21 -11.56 -8.69
CA ILE A 36 -13.20 -10.73 -8.06
C ILE A 36 -13.09 -9.39 -8.79
N TYR A 37 -12.58 -8.39 -8.09
CA TYR A 37 -12.42 -7.03 -8.57
C TYR A 37 -10.96 -6.63 -8.46
N ASN A 38 -10.28 -6.62 -9.61
CA ASN A 38 -8.88 -6.27 -9.75
C ASN A 38 -8.72 -4.75 -9.87
N LEU A 39 -8.11 -4.14 -8.84
CA LEU A 39 -7.80 -2.72 -8.81
C LEU A 39 -6.41 -2.49 -9.41
N PHE A 40 -6.38 -1.95 -10.63
CA PHE A 40 -5.17 -1.47 -11.27
C PHE A 40 -4.98 0.03 -11.02
N GLY A 41 -3.74 0.44 -10.81
CA GLY A 41 -3.40 1.85 -10.65
C GLY A 41 -1.92 2.14 -10.78
N GLU A 42 -1.56 3.41 -10.65
CA GLU A 42 -0.18 3.83 -10.47
C GLU A 42 0.33 3.38 -9.09
N PRO A 43 1.40 2.56 -9.04
CA PRO A 43 2.01 2.21 -7.77
C PRO A 43 2.71 3.44 -7.21
N THR A 44 2.19 3.97 -6.12
CA THR A 44 2.83 5.06 -5.39
C THR A 44 2.65 4.78 -3.91
N TRP A 45 3.60 5.22 -3.09
CA TRP A 45 3.48 5.10 -1.64
C TRP A 45 2.21 5.78 -1.11
N ALA A 46 1.80 6.91 -1.72
CA ALA A 46 0.57 7.59 -1.37
C ALA A 46 -0.69 6.75 -1.71
N ASN A 47 -0.70 6.04 -2.84
CA ASN A 47 -1.80 5.15 -3.17
C ASN A 47 -1.82 3.92 -2.24
N PHE A 48 -0.68 3.31 -1.96
CA PHE A 48 -0.60 2.19 -1.01
C PHE A 48 -1.02 2.59 0.40
N TYR A 49 -0.66 3.79 0.87
CA TYR A 49 -1.12 4.33 2.15
C TYR A 49 -2.65 4.46 2.18
N LYS A 50 -3.25 5.03 1.13
CA LYS A 50 -4.70 5.18 1.03
C LYS A 50 -5.45 3.85 0.94
N LEU A 51 -4.80 2.82 0.42
CA LEU A 51 -5.30 1.44 0.39
C LEU A 51 -5.02 0.69 1.70
N ASN A 52 -4.42 1.33 2.71
CA ASN A 52 -4.03 0.73 3.97
C ASN A 52 -3.10 -0.50 3.79
N MET A 53 -2.21 -0.44 2.81
CA MET A 53 -1.29 -1.53 2.48
C MET A 53 0.08 -1.35 3.14
N PHE A 54 0.77 -2.48 3.32
CA PHE A 54 2.18 -2.55 3.73
C PHE A 54 2.54 -1.83 5.03
N ASN A 55 1.57 -1.71 5.95
CA ASN A 55 1.75 -1.07 7.27
C ASN A 55 2.24 0.39 7.21
N LEU A 56 1.92 1.12 6.14
CA LEU A 56 2.39 2.51 5.97
C LEU A 56 1.80 3.47 7.03
N CYS A 57 0.58 3.22 7.52
CA CYS A 57 -0.01 3.97 8.64
C CYS A 57 0.76 3.77 9.94
N GLU A 58 1.27 2.55 10.17
CA GLU A 58 2.09 2.23 11.34
C GLU A 58 3.48 2.86 11.21
N LEU A 59 4.07 2.81 10.01
CA LEU A 59 5.33 3.47 9.71
C LEU A 59 5.26 4.98 9.97
N GLU A 60 4.17 5.64 9.58
CA GLU A 60 3.94 7.07 9.86
C GLU A 60 4.00 7.36 11.36
N CYS A 61 3.33 6.53 12.18
CA CYS A 61 3.38 6.66 13.63
C CYS A 61 4.80 6.50 14.18
N ILE A 62 5.53 5.48 13.72
CA ILE A 62 6.92 5.23 14.13
C ILE A 62 7.82 6.42 13.77
N ILE A 63 7.74 6.92 12.53
CA ILE A 63 8.55 8.05 12.06
C ILE A 63 8.24 9.32 12.87
N ARG A 64 6.96 9.54 13.21
CA ARG A 64 6.55 10.69 14.04
C ARG A 64 7.13 10.59 15.45
N THR A 65 7.02 9.42 16.09
CA THR A 65 7.61 9.15 17.41
C THR A 65 9.13 9.33 17.39
N ARG A 66 9.82 8.81 16.36
CA ARG A 66 11.25 9.02 16.14
C ARG A 66 11.61 10.50 16.01
N SER A 67 10.82 11.26 15.25
CA SER A 67 11.04 12.71 15.04
C SER A 67 10.86 13.53 16.33
N ASN A 68 10.08 13.01 17.28
CA ASN A 68 9.90 13.60 18.61
C ASN A 68 10.97 13.17 19.63
N ASN A 69 11.99 12.39 19.22
CA ASN A 69 12.98 11.75 20.09
C ASN A 69 12.35 10.82 21.16
N GLU A 70 11.17 10.29 20.87
CA GLU A 70 10.51 9.32 21.73
C GLU A 70 10.98 7.89 21.42
N ILE A 71 10.83 6.99 22.39
CA ILE A 71 11.14 5.57 22.21
C ILE A 71 10.11 4.97 21.27
N TYR A 72 10.58 4.31 20.22
CA TYR A 72 9.76 3.55 19.27
C TYR A 72 10.26 2.12 19.16
N ASP A 73 9.42 1.25 18.62
CA ASP A 73 9.77 -0.14 18.37
C ASP A 73 10.67 -0.24 17.12
N ILE A 74 11.98 -0.33 17.36
CA ILE A 74 13.01 -0.45 16.32
C ILE A 74 12.84 -1.76 15.54
N GLN A 75 12.52 -2.86 16.22
CA GLN A 75 12.35 -4.16 15.57
C GLN A 75 11.18 -4.10 14.58
N ARG A 76 10.06 -3.52 15.01
CA ARG A 76 8.89 -3.34 14.16
C ARG A 76 9.16 -2.41 12.98
N HIS A 77 9.92 -1.34 13.20
CA HIS A 77 10.38 -0.45 12.12
C HIS A 77 11.18 -1.23 11.07
N GLU A 78 12.17 -2.02 11.48
CA GLU A 78 13.01 -2.83 10.58
C GLU A 78 12.18 -3.86 9.77
N GLU A 79 11.18 -4.50 10.40
CA GLU A 79 10.26 -5.42 9.73
C GLU A 79 9.46 -4.74 8.62
N ILE A 80 8.93 -3.54 8.90
CA ILE A 80 8.19 -2.76 7.92
C ILE A 80 9.13 -2.36 6.78
N ILE A 81 10.32 -1.83 7.08
CA ILE A 81 11.30 -1.44 6.05
C ILE A 81 11.73 -2.63 5.19
N LYS A 82 11.88 -3.83 5.75
CA LYS A 82 12.18 -5.05 4.99
C LYS A 82 11.06 -5.38 4.00
N THR A 83 9.80 -5.27 4.43
CA THR A 83 8.63 -5.42 3.56
C THR A 83 8.64 -4.37 2.45
N LEU A 84 8.89 -3.10 2.78
CA LEU A 84 8.92 -2.01 1.81
C LEU A 84 10.04 -2.19 0.78
N LYS A 85 11.20 -2.76 1.14
CA LYS A 85 12.27 -3.08 0.17
C LYS A 85 11.81 -4.06 -0.90
N TYR A 86 11.08 -5.10 -0.51
CA TYR A 86 10.51 -6.06 -1.45
C TYR A 86 9.45 -5.41 -2.37
N VAL A 87 8.53 -4.63 -1.78
CA VAL A 87 7.50 -3.89 -2.53
C VAL A 87 8.14 -2.90 -3.49
N SER A 88 9.14 -2.14 -3.04
CA SER A 88 9.85 -1.14 -3.84
C SER A 88 10.49 -1.76 -5.08
N SER A 89 11.08 -2.96 -4.93
CA SER A 89 11.67 -3.70 -6.06
C SER A 89 10.60 -4.24 -7.01
N SER A 90 9.45 -4.68 -6.50
CA SER A 90 8.36 -5.25 -7.31
C SER A 90 7.61 -4.17 -8.12
N PHE A 91 7.54 -2.96 -7.56
CA PHE A 91 6.79 -1.85 -8.12
C PHE A 91 7.67 -0.76 -8.74
N ASP A 92 9.00 -0.92 -8.75
CA ASP A 92 9.99 0.04 -9.25
C ASP A 92 9.91 1.40 -8.54
N LEU A 93 9.81 1.37 -7.21
CA LEU A 93 9.74 2.56 -6.35
C LEU A 93 11.04 2.78 -5.58
N SER A 94 11.32 4.04 -5.25
CA SER A 94 12.36 4.39 -4.27
C SER A 94 11.72 4.57 -2.89
N ILE A 95 12.35 4.03 -1.85
CA ILE A 95 11.96 4.32 -0.46
C ILE A 95 12.53 5.68 -0.07
N PRO A 96 11.73 6.63 0.47
CA PRO A 96 12.25 7.90 0.96
C PRO A 96 13.27 7.72 2.10
N GLU A 97 14.39 8.44 2.05
CA GLU A 97 15.46 8.31 3.04
C GLU A 97 15.02 8.59 4.47
N HIS A 98 14.09 9.54 4.67
CA HIS A 98 13.57 9.88 6.00
C HIS A 98 12.71 8.77 6.63
N TRP A 99 12.39 7.69 5.90
CA TRP A 99 11.73 6.50 6.42
C TRP A 99 12.72 5.48 6.95
N LEU A 100 13.96 5.51 6.46
CA LEU A 100 15.05 4.62 6.87
C LEU A 100 15.63 5.08 8.21
#